data_AF-A0A3S0WEN4-F1
#
_entry.id   AF-A0A3S0WEN4-F1
#
_cell.length_a   1.000
_cell.length_b   1.000
_cell.length_c   1.000
_cell.angle_alpha   90.00
_cell.angle_beta   90.00
_cell.angle_gamma   90.00
#
_symmetry.space_group_name_H-M   'P 1'
#
loop_
_entity.id
_entity.type
_entity.pdbx_description
1 polymer ?
#
loop_
_entity_poly.entity_id
_entity_poly.type
_entity_poly.pdbx_seq_one_letter_code
_entity_poly.pdbx_strand_id
1 'polypeptide(L)' 'MSRSDAKKKRLKLQKQQGKDVANSRGKVDFSTHQRVTKTKLETLEKMNKKYKKQHHNEE' A
#
# COMPACT_ATOMS: atom_id res chain seq x y z
N MET A 1 -8.50 8.48 16.17
CA MET A 1 -7.70 9.62 15.66
C MET A 1 -8.63 10.77 15.29
N SER A 2 -8.38 11.96 15.83
CA SER A 2 -9.16 13.17 15.49
C SER A 2 -8.85 13.64 14.06
N ARG A 3 -9.71 14.48 13.47
CA ARG A 3 -9.44 15.09 12.16
C ARG A 3 -8.24 16.04 12.29
N SER A 4 -7.30 15.97 11.33
CA SER A 4 -6.21 16.95 11.23
C SER A 4 -6.74 18.37 11.05
N ASP A 5 -5.99 19.35 11.54
CA ASP A 5 -6.42 20.76 11.44
C ASP A 5 -6.49 21.24 9.99
N ALA A 6 -5.64 20.72 9.11
CA ALA A 6 -5.74 20.93 7.66
C ALA A 6 -7.10 20.46 7.11
N LYS A 7 -7.59 19.28 7.55
CA LYS A 7 -8.90 18.77 7.12
C LYS A 7 -10.05 19.64 7.66
N LYS A 8 -9.94 20.14 8.89
CA LYS A 8 -10.93 21.07 9.47
C LYS A 8 -10.99 22.38 8.69
N LYS A 9 -9.84 22.99 8.38
CA LYS A 9 -9.75 24.23 7.57
C LYS A 9 -10.35 24.05 6.18
N ARG A 10 -10.04 22.94 5.49
CA ARG A 10 -10.60 22.64 4.16
C ARG A 10 -12.13 22.51 4.20
N LEU A 11 -12.69 21.82 5.20
CA LEU A 11 -14.14 21.69 5.35
C LEU A 11 -14.81 23.05 5.62
N LYS A 12 -14.18 23.94 6.38
CA LYS A 12 -14.68 25.30 6.60
C LYS A 12 -14.73 26.09 5.28
N LEU A 13 -13.64 26.06 4.51
CA LEU A 13 -13.58 26.75 3.22
C LEU A 13 -14.59 26.18 2.21
N GLN A 14 -14.73 24.85 2.17
CA GLN A 14 -15.73 24.20 1.32
C GLN A 14 -17.17 24.65 1.67
N LYS A 15 -17.49 24.80 2.96
CA LYS A 15 -18.80 25.31 3.39
C LYS A 15 -19.02 26.78 3.04
N GLN A 16 -17.98 27.61 3.14
CA GLN A 16 -18.09 29.06 2.91
C GLN A 16 -18.05 29.45 1.43
N GLN A 17 -17.20 28.78 0.64
CA GLN A 17 -16.87 29.16 -0.73
C GLN A 17 -17.32 28.09 -1.76
N GLY A 18 -17.82 26.94 -1.32
CA GLY A 18 -18.24 25.84 -2.20
C GLY A 18 -17.11 25.08 -2.91
N LYS A 19 -15.87 25.58 -2.83
CA LYS A 19 -14.73 25.04 -3.58
C LYS A 19 -14.06 23.89 -2.83
N ASP A 20 -14.06 22.70 -3.43
CA ASP A 20 -13.29 21.56 -2.95
C ASP A 20 -11.96 21.40 -3.70
N VAL A 21 -10.87 21.77 -3.03
CA VAL A 21 -9.50 21.63 -3.54
C VAL A 21 -9.03 20.17 -3.64
N ALA A 22 -9.78 19.20 -3.11
CA ALA A 22 -9.46 17.79 -3.29
C ALA A 22 -9.66 17.33 -4.74
N ASN A 23 -10.68 17.87 -5.42
CA ASN A 23 -11.02 17.47 -6.79
C ASN A 23 -9.93 17.86 -7.80
N SER A 24 -9.26 18.99 -7.60
CA SER A 24 -8.19 19.47 -8.47
C SER A 24 -6.82 18.84 -8.19
N ARG A 25 -6.68 18.02 -7.13
CA ARG A 25 -5.38 17.52 -6.66
C ARG A 25 -4.86 16.30 -7.45
N GLY A 26 -5.68 15.76 -8.35
CA GLY A 26 -5.39 14.53 -9.08
C GLY A 26 -5.57 13.31 -8.18
N LYS A 27 -6.14 12.23 -8.74
CA LYS A 27 -6.31 10.95 -8.06
C LYS A 27 -5.75 9.86 -8.95
N VAL A 28 -5.02 8.93 -8.36
CA VAL A 28 -4.56 7.70 -9.01
C VAL A 28 -5.32 6.55 -8.37
N ASP A 29 -5.93 5.70 -9.18
CA ASP A 29 -6.77 4.58 -8.70
C ASP A 29 -5.96 3.32 -8.35
N PHE A 30 -4.66 3.31 -8.65
CA PHE A 30 -3.74 2.22 -8.33
C PHE A 30 -2.66 2.66 -7.34
N SER A 31 -2.04 1.66 -6.70
CA SER A 31 -0.92 1.87 -5.78
C SER A 31 0.33 2.34 -6.54
N THR A 32 0.86 3.50 -6.18
CA THR A 32 2.08 4.09 -6.76
C THR A 32 3.37 3.65 -6.05
N HIS A 33 3.28 2.68 -5.13
CA HIS A 33 4.45 2.20 -4.40
C HIS A 33 5.42 1.51 -5.36
N GLN A 34 6.72 1.73 -5.15
CA GLN A 34 7.74 0.97 -5.84
C GLN A 34 7.62 -0.51 -5.45
N ARG A 35 7.40 -1.37 -6.44
CA ARG A 35 7.35 -2.82 -6.24
C ARG A 35 8.73 -3.38 -6.55
N VAL A 36 9.29 -4.10 -5.59
CA VAL A 36 10.58 -4.78 -5.74
C VAL A 36 10.34 -6.29 -5.68
N THR A 37 11.05 -7.04 -6.51
CA THR A 37 11.01 -8.51 -6.48
C THR A 37 11.74 -9.04 -5.25
N LYS A 38 11.47 -10.30 -4.89
CA LYS A 38 12.12 -10.93 -3.74
C LYS A 38 13.64 -10.96 -3.87
N THR A 39 14.32 -10.80 -2.75
CA THR A 39 15.77 -10.97 -2.65
C THR A 39 16.16 -12.45 -2.76
N LYS A 40 17.46 -12.73 -2.91
CA LYS A 40 18.00 -14.11 -2.90
C LYS A 40 17.58 -14.87 -1.64
N LEU A 41 17.69 -14.23 -0.47
CA LEU A 41 17.36 -14.83 0.82
C LEU A 41 15.86 -15.15 0.92
N GLU A 42 15.00 -14.20 0.57
CA GLU A 42 13.54 -14.39 0.57
C GLU A 42 13.08 -15.46 -0.43
N THR A 43 13.84 -15.64 -1.51
CA THR A 43 13.57 -16.67 -2.51
C THR A 43 13.97 -18.05 -2.00
N LEU A 44 15.15 -18.20 -1.40
CA LEU A 44 15.60 -19.45 -0.79
C LEU A 44 14.67 -19.88 0.36
N GLU A 45 14.25 -18.94 1.19
CA GLU A 45 13.26 -19.20 2.24
C GLU A 45 11.92 -19.66 1.65
N LYS A 46 11.43 -18.98 0.60
CA LYS A 46 10.22 -19.40 -0.12
C LYS A 46 10.37 -20.80 -0.68
N MET A 47 11.51 -21.17 -1.28
CA MET A 47 11.71 -22.52 -1.83
C MET A 47 11.65 -23.60 -0.74
N ASN A 48 12.24 -23.33 0.43
CA ASN A 48 12.24 -24.27 1.55
C ASN A 48 10.86 -24.43 2.21
N LYS A 49 10.04 -23.36 2.25
CA LYS A 49 8.79 -23.31 3.02
C LYS A 49 7.52 -23.45 2.17
N LYS A 50 7.55 -23.09 0.89
CA LYS A 50 6.33 -23.02 0.05
C LYS A 50 5.71 -24.39 -0.19
N TYR A 51 6.53 -25.42 -0.35
CA TYR A 51 6.07 -26.79 -0.61
C TYR A 51 6.58 -27.71 0.49
N LYS A 52 5.73 -28.66 0.90
CA LYS A 52 6.15 -29.71 1.83
C LYS A 52 7.28 -30.50 1.18
N LYS A 53 8.44 -30.58 1.84
CA LYS A 53 9.56 -31.39 1.36
C LYS A 53 9.10 -32.83 1.25
N GLN A 54 9.12 -33.38 0.04
CA GLN A 54 9.01 -34.82 -0.14
C GLN A 54 10.38 -35.38 0.23
N HIS A 55 10.46 -36.02 1.39
CA HIS A 55 11.61 -36.85 1.71
C HIS A 55 11.48 -38.09 0.84
N HIS A 56 12.14 -38.10 -0.32
CA HIS A 56 12.46 -39.38 -0.94
C HIS A 56 13.47 -40.04 -0.02
N ASN A 57 12.99 -40.98 0.80
CA ASN A 57 13.86 -41.93 1.46
C ASN A 57 14.49 -42.75 0.33
N GLU A 58 15.69 -42.36 -0.09
CA GLU A 58 16.55 -43.24 -0.88
C GLU A 58 17.03 -44.34 0.08
N GLU A 59 16.68 -45.59 -0.23
CA GLU A 59 17.25 -46.80 0.40
C GLU A 59 18.74 -46.94 0.07
#